data_AF-A0A940SVB3-F1
#
_entry.id   AF-A0A940SVB3-F1
#
_cell.length_a   1.000
_cell.length_b   1.000
_cell.length_c   1.000
_cell.angle_alpha   90.00
_cell.angle_beta   90.00
_cell.angle_gamma   90.00
#
_symmetry.space_group_name_H-M   'P 1'
#
loop_
_entity.id
_entity.type
_entity.pdbx_description
1 polymer ?
#
loop_
_entity_poly.entity_id
_entity_poly.type
_entity_poly.pdbx_seq_one_letter_code
_entity_poly.pdbx_strand_id
1 'polypeptide(L)'
;MALEKELLKKVEQIRVWKPTYSVDIDNPTSYKLLGAGKQGVAFQIDEKRCVKMYFRHESLTRELHALQLGGKAGICPEVYLWGDHFIVMEYLNAPTLYEYLDTHPLTEALSGKIIHLLDTFENIGFNRFDHAARHIYMLPGEQMKVIDVVHVIKSQPVWLAQKLISDMEENAILFVEHVQKLSPKWYERWSNQPEFGVLMEKLKQKW
;
A
#
# COMPACT_ATOMS: atom_id res chain seq x y z
N MET A 1 -4.13 6.70 27.99
CA MET A 1 -5.37 6.62 28.79
C MET A 1 -6.34 7.80 28.61
N ALA A 2 -6.01 9.06 28.96
CA ALA A 2 -6.95 10.18 28.76
C ALA A 2 -7.03 10.67 27.30
N LEU A 3 -5.85 10.85 26.67
CA LEU A 3 -5.73 11.28 25.27
C LEU A 3 -6.37 10.29 24.28
N GLU A 4 -6.21 8.98 24.53
CA GLU A 4 -6.82 7.93 23.72
C GLU A 4 -8.35 7.93 23.83
N LYS A 5 -8.89 8.18 25.03
CA LYS A 5 -10.35 8.30 25.23
C LYS A 5 -10.92 9.50 24.49
N GLU A 6 -10.22 10.64 24.51
CA GLU A 6 -10.64 11.83 23.77
C GLU A 6 -10.59 11.59 22.24
N LEU A 7 -9.51 10.97 21.76
CA LEU A 7 -9.36 10.59 20.36
C LEU A 7 -10.48 9.64 19.92
N LEU A 8 -10.76 8.61 20.72
CA LEU A 8 -11.82 7.65 20.47
C LEU A 8 -13.18 8.37 20.34
N LYS A 9 -13.51 9.22 21.31
CA LYS A 9 -14.74 10.01 21.30
C LYS A 9 -14.88 10.88 20.05
N LYS A 10 -13.77 11.45 19.53
CA LYS A 10 -13.78 12.23 18.29
C LYS A 10 -13.98 11.35 17.06
N VAL A 11 -13.25 10.24 16.95
CA VAL A 11 -13.36 9.31 15.82
C VAL A 11 -14.76 8.70 15.74
N GLU A 12 -15.35 8.35 16.88
CA GLU A 12 -16.71 7.81 16.98
C GLU A 12 -17.82 8.83 16.64
N GLN A 13 -17.50 10.09 16.37
CA GLN A 13 -18.46 11.04 15.82
C GLN A 13 -18.50 11.01 14.29
N ILE A 14 -17.48 10.45 13.65
CA ILE A 14 -17.39 10.38 12.19
C ILE A 14 -18.31 9.26 11.69
N ARG A 15 -19.12 9.55 10.68
CA ARG A 15 -19.97 8.57 10.00
C ARG A 15 -19.63 8.58 8.52
N VAL A 16 -19.43 7.39 7.96
CA VAL A 16 -19.21 7.21 6.53
C VAL A 16 -20.08 6.08 6.03
N TRP A 17 -20.70 6.27 4.89
CA TRP A 17 -21.50 5.23 4.25
C TRP A 17 -21.35 5.34 2.75
N LYS A 18 -21.62 4.24 2.06
CA LYS A 18 -21.49 4.15 0.61
C LYS A 18 -22.84 3.76 0.03
N PRO A 19 -23.70 4.72 -0.37
CA PRO A 19 -24.79 4.42 -1.29
C PRO A 19 -24.26 3.84 -2.62
N THR A 20 -25.15 3.37 -3.48
CA THR A 20 -24.83 2.55 -4.66
C THR A 20 -23.66 3.08 -5.51
N TYR A 21 -23.51 4.41 -5.65
CA TYR A 21 -22.48 5.02 -6.51
C TYR A 21 -21.63 6.13 -5.86
N SER A 22 -22.02 6.70 -4.72
CA SER A 22 -21.27 7.77 -4.05
C SER A 22 -20.80 7.35 -2.65
N VAL A 23 -19.83 8.06 -2.10
CA VAL A 23 -19.44 7.96 -0.70
C VAL A 23 -19.96 9.20 -0.01
N ASP A 24 -20.74 9.01 1.04
CA ASP A 24 -21.24 10.09 1.89
C ASP A 24 -20.44 10.12 3.19
N ILE A 25 -20.15 11.33 3.66
CA ILE A 25 -19.30 11.60 4.80
C ILE A 25 -19.99 12.63 5.69
N ASP A 26 -20.21 12.28 6.95
CA ASP A 26 -20.49 13.22 8.03
C ASP A 26 -19.28 13.22 8.98
N ASN A 27 -18.54 14.32 8.95
CA ASN A 27 -17.34 14.52 9.76
C ASN A 27 -17.47 15.83 10.55
N PRO A 28 -18.02 15.80 11.78
CA PRO A 28 -18.16 16.98 12.63
C PRO A 28 -16.83 17.41 13.29
N THR A 29 -15.72 16.75 12.95
CA THR A 29 -14.39 17.04 13.52
C THR A 29 -13.57 17.98 12.61
N SER A 30 -12.40 18.39 13.08
CA SER A 30 -11.42 19.13 12.27
C SER A 30 -10.51 18.23 11.43
N TYR A 31 -10.72 16.92 11.40
CA TYR A 31 -9.83 15.99 10.70
C TYR A 31 -9.96 16.15 9.18
N LYS A 32 -8.82 16.32 8.52
CA LYS A 32 -8.76 16.61 7.08
C LYS A 32 -9.00 15.36 6.27
N LEU A 33 -9.91 15.40 5.29
CA LEU A 33 -10.11 14.29 4.35
C LEU A 33 -8.82 14.04 3.54
N LEU A 34 -8.30 12.82 3.61
CA LEU A 34 -7.16 12.35 2.79
C LEU A 34 -7.63 11.68 1.51
N GLY A 35 -8.75 10.94 1.58
CA GLY A 35 -9.33 10.29 0.41
C GLY A 35 -10.46 9.35 0.75
N ALA A 36 -11.30 9.06 -0.25
CA ALA A 36 -12.39 8.10 -0.18
C ALA A 36 -12.18 7.00 -1.21
N GLY A 37 -12.12 5.75 -0.75
CA GLY A 37 -11.80 4.60 -1.59
C GLY A 37 -12.92 3.56 -1.62
N LYS A 38 -12.59 2.36 -2.14
CA LYS A 38 -13.56 1.25 -2.23
C LYS A 38 -14.02 0.75 -0.86
N GLN A 39 -13.12 0.75 0.13
CA GLN A 39 -13.30 0.07 1.41
C GLN A 39 -13.63 1.02 2.57
N GLY A 40 -13.41 2.31 2.38
CA GLY A 40 -13.51 3.29 3.45
C GLY A 40 -13.01 4.67 3.07
N VAL A 41 -12.95 5.54 4.06
CA VAL A 41 -12.54 6.94 3.96
C VAL A 41 -11.42 7.19 4.96
N ALA A 42 -10.34 7.84 4.52
CA ALA A 42 -9.21 8.19 5.37
C ALA A 42 -9.22 9.69 5.71
N PHE A 43 -8.96 10.00 6.98
CA PHE A 43 -8.81 11.35 7.49
C PHE A 43 -7.47 11.50 8.22
N GLN A 44 -6.83 12.66 8.08
CA GLN A 44 -5.67 13.04 8.85
C GLN A 44 -6.13 13.60 10.20
N ILE A 45 -5.58 13.06 11.29
CA ILE A 45 -5.81 13.54 12.65
C ILE A 45 -4.80 14.66 12.97
N ASP A 46 -3.53 14.40 12.70
CA ASP A 46 -2.41 15.33 12.90
C ASP A 46 -1.20 14.93 12.01
N GLU A 47 -0.02 15.47 12.30
CA GLU A 47 1.21 15.20 11.54
C GLU A 47 1.72 13.75 11.62
N LYS A 48 1.24 12.97 12.59
CA LYS A 48 1.71 11.59 12.86
C LYS A 48 0.62 10.54 12.72
N ARG A 49 -0.65 10.93 12.73
CA ARG A 49 -1.79 10.01 12.83
C ARG A 49 -2.83 10.27 11.76
N CYS A 50 -3.35 9.20 11.20
CA CYS A 50 -4.55 9.20 10.39
C CYS A 50 -5.53 8.15 10.90
N VAL A 51 -6.79 8.29 10.52
CA VAL A 51 -7.84 7.31 10.77
C VAL A 51 -8.47 6.90 9.46
N LYS A 52 -8.65 5.60 9.26
CA LYS A 52 -9.45 5.05 8.18
C LYS A 52 -10.75 4.51 8.73
N MET A 53 -11.86 5.07 8.29
CA MET A 53 -13.23 4.62 8.56
C MET A 53 -13.63 3.61 7.49
N TYR A 54 -14.16 2.45 7.87
CA TYR A 54 -14.46 1.35 6.95
C TYR A 54 -15.97 1.19 6.74
N PHE A 55 -16.37 0.91 5.50
CA PHE A 55 -17.79 0.63 5.18
C PHE A 55 -18.22 -0.79 5.60
N ARG A 56 -17.26 -1.70 5.75
CA ARG A 56 -17.50 -3.12 6.02
C ARG A 56 -16.50 -3.64 7.04
N HIS A 57 -17.00 -4.32 8.08
CA HIS A 57 -16.18 -4.86 9.15
C HIS A 57 -15.16 -5.89 8.63
N GLU A 58 -15.51 -6.70 7.63
CA GLU A 58 -14.58 -7.69 7.07
C GLU A 58 -13.36 -7.05 6.40
N SER A 59 -13.53 -5.85 5.83
CA SER A 59 -12.40 -5.11 5.24
C SER A 59 -11.47 -4.55 6.32
N LEU A 60 -12.04 -4.10 7.44
CA LEU A 60 -11.29 -3.67 8.61
C LEU A 60 -10.48 -4.83 9.18
N THR A 61 -11.11 -5.98 9.43
CA THR A 61 -10.44 -7.14 10.04
C THR A 61 -9.26 -7.62 9.19
N ARG A 62 -9.44 -7.68 7.86
CA ARG A 62 -8.35 -8.04 6.94
C ARG A 62 -7.22 -7.03 6.94
N GLU A 63 -7.54 -5.74 6.88
CA GLU A 63 -6.51 -4.68 6.90
C GLU A 63 -5.75 -4.70 8.23
N LEU A 64 -6.46 -4.76 9.36
CA LEU A 64 -5.85 -4.76 10.68
C LEU A 64 -4.85 -5.89 10.84
N HIS A 65 -5.23 -7.10 10.43
CA HIS A 65 -4.34 -8.26 10.46
C HIS A 65 -3.09 -8.05 9.59
N ALA A 66 -3.26 -7.56 8.35
CA ALA A 66 -2.13 -7.30 7.46
C ALA A 66 -1.23 -6.15 7.96
N LEU A 67 -1.80 -5.08 8.49
CA LEU A 67 -1.05 -3.97 9.11
C LEU A 67 -0.25 -4.45 10.31
N GLN A 68 -0.82 -5.30 11.17
CA GLN A 68 -0.12 -5.85 12.34
C GLN A 68 1.03 -6.79 11.95
N LEU A 69 0.86 -7.62 10.91
CA LEU A 69 1.94 -8.46 10.39
C LEU A 69 3.05 -7.62 9.74
N GLY A 70 2.69 -6.72 8.83
CA GLY A 70 3.67 -5.87 8.14
C GLY A 70 4.33 -4.87 9.08
N GLY A 71 3.63 -4.40 10.12
CA GLY A 71 4.18 -3.50 11.14
C GLY A 71 5.30 -4.16 11.95
N LYS A 72 5.18 -5.45 12.28
CA LYS A 72 6.26 -6.23 12.92
C LYS A 72 7.51 -6.35 12.05
N ALA A 73 7.34 -6.31 10.73
CA ALA A 73 8.43 -6.32 9.76
C ALA A 73 8.89 -4.92 9.32
N GLY A 74 8.29 -3.86 9.86
CA GLY A 74 8.62 -2.47 9.53
C GLY A 74 8.14 -2.00 8.15
N ILE A 75 7.31 -2.77 7.45
CA ILE A 75 6.86 -2.47 6.09
C ILE A 75 5.43 -1.90 6.02
N CYS A 76 4.71 -1.80 7.13
CA CYS A 76 3.38 -1.17 7.19
C CYS A 76 3.37 -0.04 8.22
N PRO A 77 2.41 0.90 8.11
CA PRO A 77 2.10 1.86 9.17
C PRO A 77 1.91 1.21 10.53
N GLU A 78 2.41 1.84 11.58
CA GLU A 78 2.13 1.41 12.95
C GLU A 78 0.64 1.62 13.28
N VAL A 79 0.00 0.59 13.85
CA VAL A 79 -1.39 0.68 14.33
C VAL A 79 -1.38 1.17 15.77
N TYR A 80 -2.08 2.29 16.03
CA TYR A 80 -2.17 2.86 17.37
C TYR A 80 -3.42 2.39 18.13
N LEU A 81 -4.59 2.38 17.48
CA LEU A 81 -5.83 1.83 18.03
C LEU A 81 -6.82 1.48 16.93
N TRP A 82 -7.85 0.69 17.25
CA TRP A 82 -8.94 0.37 16.33
C TRP A 82 -10.26 0.21 17.11
N GLY A 83 -11.36 0.27 16.37
CA GLY A 83 -12.71 -0.04 16.86
C GLY A 83 -13.48 -0.81 15.81
N ASP A 84 -14.82 -0.88 15.94
CA ASP A 84 -15.65 -1.73 15.08
C ASP A 84 -15.64 -1.32 13.60
N HIS A 85 -15.39 -0.04 13.34
CA HIS A 85 -15.47 0.56 12.00
C HIS A 85 -14.29 1.47 11.65
N PHE A 86 -13.23 1.49 12.45
CA PHE A 86 -12.08 2.34 12.16
C PHE A 86 -10.74 1.75 12.61
N ILE A 87 -9.65 2.20 11.99
CA ILE A 87 -8.27 1.99 12.44
C ILE A 87 -7.58 3.34 12.48
N VAL A 88 -6.96 3.68 13.61
CA VAL A 88 -6.02 4.79 13.74
C VAL A 88 -4.61 4.25 13.62
N MET A 89 -3.84 4.82 12.70
CA MET A 89 -2.49 4.37 12.38
C MET A 89 -1.58 5.55 12.04
N GLU A 90 -0.30 5.25 11.87
CA GLU A 90 0.72 6.18 11.42
C GLU A 90 0.31 6.86 10.11
N TYR A 91 0.42 8.20 10.11
CA TYR A 91 0.30 9.00 8.91
C TYR A 91 1.67 9.11 8.23
N LEU A 92 1.76 8.64 6.99
CA LEU A 92 2.98 8.69 6.20
C LEU A 92 3.05 10.04 5.47
N ASN A 93 3.93 10.91 5.94
CA ASN A 93 4.25 12.19 5.29
C ASN A 93 5.53 12.04 4.44
N ALA A 94 5.41 11.32 3.33
CA ALA A 94 6.51 10.99 2.42
C ALA A 94 5.97 10.83 1.00
N PRO A 95 6.80 11.01 -0.05
CA PRO A 95 6.38 10.70 -1.41
C PRO A 95 6.17 9.19 -1.57
N THR A 96 5.24 8.82 -2.44
CA THR A 96 5.11 7.44 -2.92
C THR A 96 6.25 7.09 -3.86
N LEU A 97 6.50 5.79 -4.10
CA LEU A 97 7.50 5.34 -5.07
C LEU A 97 7.18 5.85 -6.47
N TYR A 98 5.90 5.96 -6.81
CA TYR A 98 5.44 6.58 -8.05
C TYR A 98 5.92 8.04 -8.16
N GLU A 99 5.57 8.89 -7.19
CA GLU A 99 5.98 10.31 -7.15
C GLU A 99 7.50 10.49 -7.01
N TYR A 100 8.17 9.56 -6.33
CA TYR A 100 9.62 9.62 -6.13
C TYR A 100 10.37 9.44 -7.45
N LEU A 101 9.88 8.55 -8.33
CA LEU A 101 10.48 8.28 -9.64
C LEU A 101 10.31 9.44 -10.63
N ASP A 102 9.32 10.32 -10.43
CA ASP A 102 9.15 11.55 -11.25
C ASP A 102 10.35 12.50 -11.14
N THR A 103 11.11 12.41 -10.04
CA THR A 103 12.21 13.34 -9.72
C THR A 103 13.55 12.65 -9.48
N HIS A 104 13.57 11.32 -9.40
CA HIS A 104 14.78 10.53 -9.13
C HIS A 104 14.87 9.35 -10.10
N PRO A 105 16.04 9.10 -10.70
CA PRO A 105 16.21 7.98 -11.62
C PRO A 105 16.10 6.63 -10.89
N LEU A 106 15.54 5.63 -11.58
CA LEU A 106 15.59 4.26 -11.09
C LEU A 106 17.02 3.73 -11.16
N THR A 107 17.59 3.41 -10.00
CA THR A 107 18.93 2.79 -9.89
C THR A 107 18.83 1.32 -9.53
N GLU A 108 19.88 0.53 -9.80
CA GLU A 108 19.97 -0.86 -9.32
C GLU A 108 19.79 -0.95 -7.80
N ALA A 109 20.31 0.03 -7.05
CA ALA A 109 20.17 0.08 -5.59
C ALA A 109 18.70 0.28 -5.16
N LEU A 110 17.96 1.15 -5.85
CA LEU A 110 16.52 1.33 -5.59
C LEU A 110 15.73 0.07 -5.97
N SER A 111 16.03 -0.53 -7.13
CA SER A 111 15.44 -1.81 -7.54
C SER A 111 15.70 -2.93 -6.51
N GLY A 112 16.92 -3.00 -5.96
CA GLY A 112 17.26 -3.94 -4.89
C GLY A 112 16.40 -3.78 -3.64
N LYS A 113 16.04 -2.54 -3.26
CA LYS A 113 15.11 -2.28 -2.14
C LYS A 113 13.69 -2.72 -2.43
N ILE A 114 13.21 -2.47 -3.65
CA ILE A 114 11.88 -2.92 -4.09
C ILE A 114 11.83 -4.46 -4.07
N ILE A 115 12.88 -5.13 -4.53
CA ILE A 115 13.01 -6.60 -4.47
C ILE A 115 12.99 -7.08 -3.01
N HIS A 116 13.73 -6.43 -2.12
CA HIS A 116 13.74 -6.77 -0.70
C HIS A 116 12.35 -6.61 -0.05
N LEU A 117 11.57 -5.61 -0.46
CA LEU A 117 10.18 -5.47 -0.04
C LEU A 117 9.33 -6.69 -0.47
N LEU A 118 9.50 -7.18 -1.70
CA LEU A 118 8.81 -8.39 -2.19
C LEU A 118 9.24 -9.65 -1.42
N ASP A 119 10.53 -9.78 -1.10
CA ASP A 119 11.02 -10.87 -0.24
C ASP A 119 10.40 -10.78 1.16
N THR A 120 10.30 -9.57 1.71
CA THR A 120 9.68 -9.35 3.03
C THR A 120 8.19 -9.70 3.01
N PHE A 121 7.47 -9.34 1.95
CA PHE A 121 6.08 -9.75 1.74
C PHE A 121 5.95 -11.28 1.83
N GLU A 122 6.76 -12.01 1.06
CA GLU A 122 6.76 -13.47 1.07
C GLU A 122 7.04 -14.03 2.47
N ASN A 123 8.05 -13.51 3.16
CA ASN A 123 8.47 -13.98 4.48
C ASN A 123 7.40 -13.80 5.56
N ILE A 124 6.57 -12.74 5.48
CA ILE A 124 5.50 -12.49 6.45
C ILE A 124 4.17 -13.14 6.06
N GLY A 125 4.14 -13.91 4.97
CA GLY A 125 2.95 -14.62 4.51
C GLY A 125 2.01 -13.80 3.62
N PHE A 126 2.45 -12.63 3.15
CA PHE A 126 1.77 -11.97 2.03
C PHE A 126 2.04 -12.75 0.76
N ASN A 127 1.02 -12.90 -0.09
CA ASN A 127 1.12 -13.69 -1.30
C ASN A 127 0.56 -12.98 -2.54
N ARG A 128 0.23 -11.70 -2.42
CA ARG A 128 -0.04 -10.82 -3.57
C ARG A 128 1.10 -9.84 -3.74
N PHE A 129 1.88 -10.01 -4.80
CA PHE A 129 3.05 -9.18 -5.12
C PHE A 129 2.73 -8.05 -6.12
N ASP A 130 1.49 -8.03 -6.62
CA ASP A 130 0.90 -7.00 -7.49
C ASP A 130 0.46 -5.75 -6.72
N HIS A 131 1.40 -5.11 -6.01
CA HIS A 131 1.16 -3.89 -5.25
C HIS A 131 1.48 -2.65 -6.10
N ALA A 132 0.62 -1.64 -6.09
CA ALA A 132 0.82 -0.46 -6.93
C ALA A 132 1.91 0.46 -6.34
N ALA A 133 2.75 1.08 -7.18
CA ALA A 133 3.84 1.94 -6.69
C ALA A 133 3.29 3.17 -5.93
N ARG A 134 2.10 3.65 -6.29
CA ARG A 134 1.35 4.70 -5.58
C ARG A 134 0.88 4.34 -4.16
N HIS A 135 1.09 3.10 -3.73
CA HIS A 135 0.78 2.63 -2.37
C HIS A 135 2.04 2.24 -1.58
N ILE A 136 3.22 2.44 -2.16
CA ILE A 136 4.52 2.24 -1.52
C ILE A 136 5.08 3.63 -1.22
N TYR A 137 5.37 3.93 0.04
CA TYR A 137 5.91 5.20 0.48
C TYR A 137 7.42 5.11 0.68
N MET A 138 8.14 6.13 0.24
CA MET A 138 9.59 6.27 0.37
C MET A 138 9.94 7.12 1.59
N LEU A 139 10.24 6.48 2.71
CA LEU A 139 10.57 7.15 3.97
C LEU A 139 12.06 7.54 4.02
N PRO A 140 12.43 8.52 4.90
CA PRO A 140 13.83 8.83 5.17
C PRO A 140 14.66 7.60 5.54
N GLY A 141 15.93 7.59 5.13
CA GLY A 141 16.79 6.41 5.30
C GLY A 141 16.44 5.27 4.33
N GLU A 142 15.69 5.58 3.27
CA GLU A 142 15.36 4.65 2.18
C GLU A 142 14.52 3.44 2.62
N GLN A 143 13.76 3.60 3.71
CA GLN A 143 12.78 2.62 4.17
C GLN A 143 11.51 2.71 3.33
N MET A 144 10.84 1.57 3.11
CA MET A 144 9.57 1.53 2.39
C MET A 144 8.45 1.05 3.31
N LYS A 145 7.33 1.77 3.32
CA LYS A 145 6.08 1.32 3.95
C LYS A 145 4.97 1.24 2.92
N VAL A 146 4.07 0.26 3.06
CA VAL A 146 2.96 0.03 2.15
C VAL A 146 1.62 0.25 2.82
N ILE A 147 0.66 0.78 2.05
CA ILE A 147 -0.74 0.95 2.45
C ILE A 147 -1.65 0.11 1.52
N ASP A 148 -2.97 0.14 1.71
CA ASP A 148 -3.93 -0.64 0.90
C ASP A 148 -3.65 -2.16 0.92
N VAL A 149 -3.55 -2.72 2.12
CA VAL A 149 -3.16 -4.11 2.37
C VAL A 149 -4.35 -5.07 2.54
N VAL A 150 -5.59 -4.60 2.41
CA VAL A 150 -6.83 -5.37 2.63
C VAL A 150 -6.84 -6.71 1.89
N HIS A 151 -6.24 -6.75 0.69
CA HIS A 151 -6.25 -7.92 -0.21
C HIS A 151 -4.85 -8.43 -0.52
N VAL A 152 -3.89 -8.22 0.39
CA VAL A 152 -2.49 -8.66 0.20
C VAL A 152 -2.29 -10.15 0.52
N ILE A 153 -3.20 -10.74 1.32
CA ILE A 153 -3.29 -12.17 1.61
C ILE A 153 -4.49 -12.74 0.86
N LYS A 154 -4.26 -13.70 -0.02
CA LYS A 154 -5.25 -14.33 -0.89
C LYS A 154 -5.23 -15.84 -0.74
N SER A 155 -6.28 -16.51 -1.18
CA SER A 155 -6.32 -17.98 -1.26
C SER A 155 -5.35 -18.56 -2.29
N GLN A 156 -5.04 -17.79 -3.34
CA GLN A 156 -4.09 -18.15 -4.38
C GLN A 156 -3.09 -16.99 -4.57
N PRO A 157 -1.78 -17.27 -4.63
CA PRO A 157 -0.78 -16.22 -4.82
C PRO A 157 -0.95 -15.47 -6.15
N VAL A 158 -0.60 -14.19 -6.15
CA VAL A 158 -0.47 -13.36 -7.36
C VAL A 158 1.00 -13.01 -7.52
N TRP A 159 1.69 -13.76 -8.38
CA TRP A 159 3.15 -13.70 -8.53
C TRP A 159 3.63 -12.53 -9.39
N LEU A 160 2.95 -12.25 -10.51
CA LEU A 160 3.32 -11.15 -11.40
C LEU A 160 3.01 -9.80 -10.75
N ALA A 161 4.04 -9.00 -10.55
CA ALA A 161 3.93 -7.64 -10.01
C ALA A 161 3.47 -6.64 -11.09
N GLN A 162 2.37 -6.93 -11.78
CA GLN A 162 1.95 -6.21 -13.00
C GLN A 162 1.76 -4.71 -12.77
N LYS A 163 1.04 -4.32 -11.71
CA LYS A 163 0.79 -2.93 -11.31
C LYS A 163 2.06 -2.23 -10.89
N LEU A 164 2.91 -2.91 -10.12
CA LEU A 164 4.20 -2.36 -9.71
C LEU A 164 5.02 -2.01 -10.95
N ILE A 165 5.18 -2.97 -11.87
CA ILE A 165 5.92 -2.79 -13.12
C ILE A 165 5.28 -1.69 -13.99
N SER A 166 3.96 -1.70 -14.14
CA SER A 166 3.25 -0.70 -14.97
C SER A 166 3.38 0.71 -14.41
N ASP A 167 3.38 0.85 -13.08
CA ASP A 167 3.55 2.13 -12.39
C ASP A 167 5.01 2.62 -12.38
N MET A 168 5.97 1.86 -12.91
CA MET A 168 7.34 2.37 -13.16
C MET A 168 7.44 3.21 -14.44
N GLU A 169 6.38 3.25 -15.25
CA GLU A 169 6.30 4.03 -16.49
C GLU A 169 7.47 3.78 -17.45
N GLU A 170 8.22 4.79 -17.87
CA GLU A 170 9.39 4.66 -18.75
C GLU A 170 10.52 3.82 -18.13
N ASN A 171 10.55 3.69 -16.80
CA ASN A 171 11.52 2.88 -16.08
C ASN A 171 11.13 1.40 -16.02
N ALA A 172 9.96 1.00 -16.55
CA ALA A 172 9.44 -0.36 -16.39
C ALA A 172 10.35 -1.45 -16.99
N ILE A 173 10.90 -1.22 -18.19
CA ILE A 173 11.81 -2.17 -18.83
C ILE A 173 13.10 -2.28 -18.04
N LEU A 174 13.70 -1.15 -17.67
CA LEU A 174 14.91 -1.10 -16.85
C LEU A 174 14.71 -1.78 -15.48
N PHE A 175 13.54 -1.62 -14.86
CA PHE A 175 13.20 -2.29 -13.61
C PHE A 175 13.20 -3.81 -13.77
N VAL A 176 12.60 -4.34 -14.85
CA VAL A 176 12.59 -5.78 -15.14
C VAL A 176 14.01 -6.30 -15.41
N GLU A 177 14.85 -5.54 -16.11
CA GLU A 177 16.27 -5.88 -16.32
C GLU A 177 17.05 -5.92 -15.00
N HIS A 178 16.86 -4.93 -14.14
CA HIS A 178 17.44 -4.93 -12.79
C HIS A 178 16.97 -6.15 -11.99
N VAL A 179 15.69 -6.52 -12.05
CA VAL A 179 15.16 -7.70 -11.35
C VAL A 179 15.77 -8.98 -11.91
N GLN A 180 15.92 -9.11 -13.23
CA GLN A 180 16.59 -10.26 -13.85
C GLN A 180 18.02 -10.42 -13.34
N LYS A 181 18.75 -9.31 -13.20
CA LYS A 181 20.12 -9.29 -12.71
C LYS A 181 20.23 -9.57 -11.21
N LEU A 182 19.43 -8.88 -10.40
CA LEU A 182 19.56 -8.85 -8.94
C LEU A 182 18.79 -9.98 -8.24
N SER A 183 17.69 -10.45 -8.83
CA SER A 183 16.88 -11.54 -8.30
C SER A 183 16.29 -12.41 -9.42
N PRO A 184 17.08 -13.36 -9.94
CA PRO A 184 16.60 -14.37 -10.87
C PRO A 184 15.34 -15.10 -10.35
N LYS A 185 15.21 -15.27 -9.02
CA LYS A 185 14.02 -15.83 -8.36
C LYS A 185 12.74 -15.06 -8.74
N TRP A 186 12.74 -13.73 -8.59
CA TRP A 186 11.54 -12.93 -8.88
C TRP A 186 11.30 -12.80 -10.37
N TYR A 187 12.37 -12.68 -11.17
CA TYR A 187 12.25 -12.67 -12.62
C TYR A 187 11.59 -13.95 -13.13
N GLU A 188 12.04 -15.13 -12.69
CA GLU A 188 11.48 -16.43 -13.09
C GLU A 188 10.01 -16.55 -12.68
N ARG A 189 9.66 -16.12 -11.46
CA ARG A 189 8.27 -16.10 -11.00
C ARG A 189 7.37 -15.27 -11.89
N TRP A 190 7.88 -14.15 -12.40
CA TRP A 190 7.15 -13.28 -13.32
C TRP A 190 7.10 -13.89 -14.72
N SER A 191 8.23 -14.32 -15.27
CA SER A 191 8.32 -14.84 -16.64
C SER A 191 7.54 -16.13 -16.86
N ASN A 192 7.31 -16.91 -15.80
CA ASN A 192 6.49 -18.11 -15.84
C ASN A 192 4.98 -17.81 -15.81
N GLN A 193 4.55 -16.55 -15.62
CA GLN A 193 3.15 -16.17 -15.72
C GLN A 193 2.75 -15.94 -17.20
N PRO A 194 1.60 -16.46 -17.65
CA PRO A 194 1.13 -16.28 -19.03
C PRO A 194 1.04 -14.81 -19.47
N GLU A 195 0.72 -13.90 -18.54
CA GLU A 195 0.53 -12.47 -18.81
C GLU A 195 1.84 -11.69 -18.97
N PHE A 196 2.98 -12.27 -18.60
CA PHE A 196 4.26 -11.56 -18.61
C PHE A 196 4.69 -11.15 -20.02
N GLY A 197 4.57 -12.05 -21.00
CA GLY A 197 4.89 -11.73 -22.40
C GLY A 197 4.06 -10.57 -22.93
N VAL A 198 2.75 -10.59 -22.67
CA VAL A 198 1.81 -9.53 -23.04
C VAL A 198 2.15 -8.21 -22.36
N LEU A 199 2.56 -8.24 -21.09
CA LEU A 199 3.02 -7.05 -20.36
C LEU A 199 4.27 -6.46 -21.03
N MET A 200 5.28 -7.28 -21.32
CA MET A 200 6.53 -6.82 -21.92
C MET A 200 6.33 -6.26 -23.35
N GLU A 201 5.45 -6.86 -24.15
CA GLU A 201 5.08 -6.34 -25.47
C GLU A 201 4.43 -4.96 -25.37
N LYS A 202 3.50 -4.78 -24.43
CA LYS A 202 2.84 -3.48 -24.19
C LYS A 202 3.83 -2.41 -23.75
N LEU A 203 4.79 -2.76 -22.89
CA LEU A 203 5.80 -1.81 -22.41
C LEU A 203 6.69 -1.32 -23.56
N LYS A 204 7.15 -2.22 -24.44
CA LYS A 204 7.98 -1.90 -25.62
C LYS A 204 7.26 -1.08 -26.70
N GLN A 205 5.93 -1.06 -26.70
CA GLN A 205 5.14 -0.27 -27.64
C GLN A 205 4.85 1.13 -27.10
N LYS A 206 4.90 1.30 -25.78
CA LYS A 206 4.53 2.55 -25.10
C LYS A 206 5.72 3.52 -24.99
N TRP A 207 6.95 3.00 -24.96
CA TRP A 207 8.20 3.72 -24.78
C TRP A 207 9.27 3.14 -25.70
#